data_AF-A0A285E6P3-F1
#
_entry.id   AF-A0A285E6P3-F1
#
_cell.length_a   1.000
_cell.length_b   1.000
_cell.length_c   1.000
_cell.angle_alpha   90.00
_cell.angle_beta   90.00
_cell.angle_gamma   90.00
#
_symmetry.space_group_name_H-M   'P 1'
#
loop_
_entity.id
_entity.type
_entity.pdbx_description
1 polymer ?
#
loop_
_entity_poly.entity_id
_entity_poly.type
_entity_poly.pdbx_seq_one_letter_code
_entity_poly.pdbx_strand_id
1 'polypeptide(L)' 'MTVPGERERFHRLPDPVRPEDAVETVDTSPVPAPDASDEREVFLREAGG' A
#
# COMPACT_ATOMS: atom_id res chain seq x y z
N MET A 1 -32.03 9.15 31.46
CA MET A 1 -32.03 10.56 31.02
C MET A 1 -30.63 10.85 30.51
N THR A 2 -30.40 10.88 29.19
CA THR A 2 -29.09 11.27 28.64
C THR A 2 -28.89 12.76 28.87
N VAL A 3 -27.69 13.15 29.26
CA VAL A 3 -27.40 14.53 29.63
C VAL A 3 -27.48 15.39 28.36
N PRO A 4 -28.20 16.52 28.35
CA PRO A 4 -28.18 17.45 27.22
C PRO A 4 -26.72 17.92 27.03
N GLY A 5 -26.08 17.53 25.94
CA GLY A 5 -24.64 17.65 25.70
C GLY A 5 -23.98 16.34 25.23
N GLU A 6 -24.51 15.17 25.60
CA GLU A 6 -23.99 13.88 25.11
C GLU A 6 -24.42 13.59 23.68
N ARG A 7 -25.66 13.92 23.34
CA ARG A 7 -26.22 13.72 21.99
C ARG A 7 -25.48 14.54 20.95
N GLU A 8 -25.15 15.78 21.27
CA GLU A 8 -24.43 16.73 20.40
C GLU A 8 -23.04 16.22 20.00
N ARG A 9 -22.35 15.44 20.85
CA ARG A 9 -21.07 14.82 20.52
C ARG A 9 -21.17 13.75 19.43
N PHE A 10 -22.29 13.04 19.35
CA PHE A 10 -22.51 12.00 18.34
C PHE A 10 -23.14 12.53 17.04
N HIS A 11 -23.53 13.81 17.00
CA HIS A 11 -24.03 14.47 15.79
C HIS A 11 -22.92 14.91 14.83
N ARG A 12 -21.66 14.87 15.26
CA ARG A 12 -20.50 15.19 14.42
C ARG A 12 -19.74 13.91 14.10
N LEU A 13 -19.54 13.67 12.81
CA LEU A 13 -18.64 12.62 12.34
C LEU A 13 -17.19 13.03 12.63
N PRO A 14 -16.30 12.07 12.96
CA PRO A 14 -14.87 12.32 13.02
C PRO A 14 -14.35 12.91 11.71
N ASP A 15 -13.22 13.60 11.78
CA ASP A 15 -12.55 14.11 10.58
C ASP A 15 -12.19 12.93 9.65
N PRO A 16 -12.42 13.08 8.33
CA PRO A 16 -12.11 12.02 7.38
C PRO A 16 -10.60 11.81 7.29
N VAL A 17 -10.18 10.55 7.37
CA VAL A 17 -8.78 10.15 7.13
C VAL A 17 -8.50 10.28 5.63
N ARG A 18 -7.47 11.04 5.26
CA ARG A 18 -7.08 11.14 3.85
C ARG A 18 -6.22 9.93 3.47
N PRO A 19 -6.19 9.52 2.20
CA PRO A 19 -5.32 8.43 1.76
C PRO A 19 -3.86 8.66 2.13
N GLU A 20 -3.40 9.92 2.04
CA GLU A 20 -2.05 10.35 2.41
C GLU A 20 -1.73 10.11 3.89
N ASP A 21 -2.74 10.17 4.77
CA ASP A 21 -2.60 9.95 6.21
C ASP A 21 -2.63 8.45 6.57
N ALA A 22 -3.07 7.60 5.64
CA ALA A 22 -3.29 6.17 5.83
C ALA A 22 -2.21 5.28 5.22
N VAL A 23 -1.33 5.84 4.38
CA VAL A 23 -0.26 5.09 3.71
C VAL A 23 1.11 5.57 4.17
N GLU A 24 1.98 4.63 4.51
CA GLU A 24 3.41 4.89 4.58
C GLU A 24 3.93 5.07 3.15
N THR A 25 4.81 6.05 2.93
CA THR A 25 5.30 6.38 1.58
C THR A 25 6.01 5.18 0.96
N VAL A 26 5.59 4.77 -0.23
CA VAL A 26 6.21 3.69 -0.98
C VAL A 26 7.25 4.26 -1.94
N ASP A 27 8.45 3.68 -1.95
CA ASP A 27 9.46 4.00 -2.97
C ASP A 27 8.97 3.53 -4.34
N THR A 28 8.78 4.48 -5.25
CA THR A 28 8.35 4.24 -6.64
C THR A 28 9.51 4.39 -7.63
N SER A 29 10.73 4.48 -7.12
CA SER A 29 11.93 4.57 -7.95
C SER A 29 11.98 3.39 -8.92
N PRO A 30 12.34 3.63 -10.18
CA PRO A 30 12.48 2.56 -11.16
C PRO A 30 13.55 1.59 -10.68
N VAL A 31 13.15 0.33 -10.48
CA VAL A 31 14.10 -0.74 -10.22
C VAL A 31 14.87 -1.00 -11.52
N PRO A 32 16.22 -1.05 -11.48
CA PRO A 32 17.00 -1.46 -12.64
C PRO A 32 16.45 -2.78 -13.18
N ALA A 33 16.20 -2.84 -14.50
CA ALA A 33 15.85 -4.10 -15.13
C ALA A 33 16.96 -5.11 -14.79
N PRO A 34 16.63 -6.35 -14.36
CA PRO A 34 17.65 -7.37 -14.25
C PRO A 34 18.31 -7.46 -15.62
N ASP A 35 19.65 -7.38 -15.66
CA ASP A 35 20.39 -7.79 -16.86
C ASP A 35 19.80 -9.15 -17.24
N ALA A 36 19.28 -9.25 -18.46
CA ALA A 36 18.91 -10.53 -19.02
C ALA A 36 20.22 -11.30 -19.22
N SER A 37 20.81 -11.78 -18.12
CA SER A 37 21.96 -12.65 -18.14
C SER A 37 21.49 -13.91 -18.86
N ASP A 38 22.21 -14.24 -19.93
CA ASP A 38 22.04 -15.47 -20.69
C ASP A 38 21.93 -16.70 -19.77
N GLU A 39 22.52 -16.64 -18.57
CA GLU A 39 22.48 -17.68 -17.54
C GLU A 39 21.05 -17.99 -17.05
N ARG A 40 20.16 -16.98 -16.92
CA ARG A 40 18.76 -17.21 -16.51
C ARG A 40 17.97 -17.91 -17.60
N GLU A 41 18.22 -17.55 -18.86
CA GLU A 41 17.58 -18.20 -20.01
C GLU A 41 18.07 -19.65 -20.18
N VAL A 42 19.37 -19.88 -19.98
CA VAL A 42 19.98 -21.24 -19.95
C VAL A 42 19.37 -22.07 -18.81
N PHE A 43 19.30 -21.55 -17.59
CA PHE A 43 18.75 -22.27 -16.44
C PHE A 43 17.27 -22.66 -16.64
N LEU A 44 16.45 -21.77 -17.20
CA LEU A 44 15.04 -22.07 -17.49
C LEU A 44 14.89 -23.11 -18.60
N ARG A 45 15.79 -23.12 -19.58
CA ARG A 45 15.82 -24.12 -20.65
C ARG A 45 16.25 -25.50 -20.14
N GLU A 46 17.19 -25.57 -19.20
CA GLU A 46 17.62 -26.83 -18.57
C GLU A 46 16.55 -27.44 -17.65
N ALA A 47 15.77 -26.61 -16.94
CA ALA A 47 14.72 -27.07 -16.04
C ALA A 47 13.44 -27.55 -16.76
N GLY A 48 13.25 -27.19 -18.02
CA GLY A 48 12.08 -27.53 -18.84
C GLY A 48 12.30 -28.70 -19.82
N GLY A 49 13.43 -29.41 -19.70
CA GLY A 49 13.77 -30.59 -20.50
C GLY A 49 13.18 -31.89 -19.97
#